data_AF-A0A2D5PHS7-F1
#
_entry.id   AF-A0A2D5PHS7-F1
#
_cell.length_a   1.000
_cell.length_b   1.000
_cell.length_c   1.000
_cell.angle_alpha   90.00
_cell.angle_beta   90.00
_cell.angle_gamma   90.00
#
_symmetry.space_group_name_H-M   'P 1'
#
loop_
_entity.id
_entity.type
_entity.pdbx_description
1 polymer ?
#
loop_
_entity_poly.entity_id
_entity_poly.type
_entity_poly.pdbx_seq_one_letter_code
_entity_poly.pdbx_strand_id
1 'polypeptide(L)'
;MSTLALHHILLKSPLLANDVMKELSLGADFAELASEYSACPSARQQGFAGYHNTDQLPAELLKALAGHDDESLYCGPVKTTFGYHILKVTDKPERTLLVDE
;
A
#
# COMPACT_ATOMS: atom_id res chain seq x y z
N MET A 1 5.44 -7.23 -18.94
CA MET A 1 4.35 -7.23 -17.95
C MET A 1 4.99 -6.98 -16.60
N SER A 2 4.94 -5.75 -16.12
CA SER A 2 5.58 -5.37 -14.86
C SER A 2 4.66 -5.77 -13.71
N THR A 3 5.09 -6.76 -12.93
CA THR A 3 4.39 -7.17 -11.71
C THR A 3 5.00 -6.44 -10.52
N LEU A 4 4.14 -5.92 -9.64
CA LEU A 4 4.54 -5.20 -8.44
C LEU A 4 4.04 -5.96 -7.21
N ALA A 5 4.95 -6.22 -6.27
CA ALA A 5 4.60 -6.67 -4.93
C ALA A 5 3.79 -5.58 -4.21
N LEU A 6 2.51 -5.82 -3.97
CA LEU A 6 1.63 -4.87 -3.29
C LEU A 6 1.50 -5.23 -1.81
N HIS A 7 1.99 -4.36 -0.93
CA HIS A 7 1.72 -4.42 0.50
C HIS A 7 0.67 -3.38 0.85
N HIS A 8 -0.49 -3.82 1.32
CA HIS A 8 -1.58 -2.93 1.73
C HIS A 8 -2.27 -3.35 3.03
N ILE A 9 -2.86 -2.38 3.72
CA ILE A 9 -3.77 -2.62 4.86
C ILE A 9 -5.14 -2.12 4.44
N LEU A 10 -6.12 -3.02 4.41
CA LEU A 10 -7.50 -2.67 4.10
C LEU A 10 -8.25 -2.37 5.38
N LEU A 11 -8.73 -1.14 5.52
CA LEU A 11 -9.40 -0.63 6.70
C LEU A 11 -10.80 -0.17 6.31
N LYS A 12 -11.81 -0.62 7.07
CA LYS A 12 -13.21 -0.23 6.82
C LYS A 12 -13.54 1.18 7.33
N SER A 13 -12.69 1.73 8.20
CA SER A 13 -12.91 3.02 8.86
C SER A 13 -11.75 4.00 8.56
N PRO A 14 -12.05 5.26 8.19
CA PRO A 14 -11.02 6.28 8.01
C PRO A 14 -10.30 6.61 9.31
N LEU A 15 -10.98 6.50 10.45
CA LEU A 15 -10.40 6.76 11.76
C LEU A 15 -9.28 5.76 12.05
N LEU A 16 -9.53 4.48 11.77
CA LEU A 16 -8.55 3.41 11.95
C LEU A 16 -7.35 3.60 11.01
N ALA A 17 -7.59 4.06 9.78
CA ALA A 17 -6.51 4.36 8.84
C ALA A 17 -5.61 5.51 9.31
N ASN A 18 -6.21 6.53 9.92
CA ASN A 18 -5.45 7.62 10.49
C ASN A 18 -4.65 7.18 11.74
N ASP A 19 -5.22 6.28 12.56
CA ASP A 19 -4.56 5.74 13.74
C ASP A 19 -3.34 4.89 13.37
N VAL A 20 -3.52 3.94 12.44
CA VAL A 20 -2.43 3.13 11.88
C VAL A 20 -1.33 4.01 11.30
N MET A 21 -1.67 5.08 10.57
CA MET A 21 -0.66 5.98 9.99
C MET A 21 0.12 6.77 11.06
N LYS A 22 -0.52 7.10 12.19
CA LYS A 22 0.17 7.66 13.37
C LYS A 22 1.11 6.63 14.00
N GLU A 23 0.65 5.40 14.20
CA GLU A 23 1.48 4.33 14.76
C GLU A 23 2.70 4.06 13.87
N LEU A 24 2.52 4.01 12.55
CA LEU A 24 3.61 3.91 11.58
C LEU A 24 4.60 5.08 11.68
N SER A 25 4.12 6.31 11.91
CA SER A 25 4.98 7.48 12.16
C SER A 25 5.71 7.42 13.50
N LEU A 26 5.16 6.71 14.48
CA LEU A 26 5.81 6.44 15.77
C LEU A 26 6.86 5.32 15.69
N GLY A 27 6.96 4.64 14.55
CA GLY A 27 7.89 3.54 14.33
C GLY A 27 7.30 2.14 14.58
N ALA A 28 5.98 2.02 14.62
CA ALA A 28 5.33 0.71 14.69
C ALA A 28 5.54 -0.09 13.39
N ASP A 29 5.50 -1.42 13.53
CA ASP A 29 5.72 -2.32 12.41
C ASP A 29 4.46 -2.47 11.56
N PHE A 30 4.54 -2.09 10.28
CA PHE A 30 3.42 -2.23 9.33
C PHE A 30 2.90 -3.66 9.25
N ALA A 31 3.78 -4.64 9.38
CA ALA A 31 3.42 -6.05 9.36
C ALA A 31 2.51 -6.44 10.53
N GLU A 32 2.78 -5.91 11.73
CA GLU A 32 1.97 -6.12 12.92
C GLU A 32 0.63 -5.41 12.78
N LEU A 33 0.64 -4.13 12.40
CA LEU A 33 -0.58 -3.35 12.18
C LEU A 33 -1.46 -3.96 11.09
N ALA A 34 -0.85 -4.50 10.03
CA ALA A 34 -1.56 -5.22 8.99
C ALA A 34 -2.16 -6.53 9.51
N SER A 35 -1.48 -7.24 10.40
CA SER A 35 -2.01 -8.47 10.98
C SER A 35 -3.16 -8.20 11.95
N GLU A 36 -3.08 -7.09 12.68
CA GLU A 36 -4.04 -6.73 13.73
C GLU A 36 -5.27 -5.99 13.18
N TYR A 37 -5.08 -5.05 12.25
CA TYR A 37 -6.14 -4.16 11.78
C TYR A 37 -6.64 -4.45 10.35
N SER A 38 -5.90 -5.18 9.52
CA SER A 38 -6.33 -5.42 8.14
C SER A 38 -7.58 -6.31 8.11
N ALA A 39 -8.62 -5.82 7.45
CA ALA A 39 -9.86 -6.56 7.25
C ALA A 39 -9.79 -7.53 6.05
N CYS A 40 -8.62 -7.67 5.41
CA CYS A 40 -8.38 -8.58 4.29
C CYS A 40 -7.73 -9.88 4.80
N PRO A 41 -7.99 -11.07 4.21
CA PRO A 41 -7.27 -12.31 4.54
C PRO A 41 -5.74 -12.18 4.43
N SER A 42 -5.25 -11.19 3.67
CA SER A 42 -3.84 -10.78 3.61
C SER A 42 -3.24 -10.34 4.94
N ALA A 43 -4.04 -10.12 5.99
CA ALA A 43 -3.57 -9.90 7.37
C ALA A 43 -2.63 -11.02 7.86
N ARG A 44 -2.90 -12.26 7.43
CA ARG A 44 -2.03 -13.42 7.74
C ARG A 44 -0.68 -13.36 7.03
N GLN A 45 -0.59 -12.61 5.94
CA GLN A 45 0.64 -12.34 5.22
C GLN A 45 1.16 -10.94 5.53
N GLN A 46 0.84 -10.40 6.71
CA GLN A 46 1.39 -9.11 7.16
C GLN A 46 1.06 -7.96 6.19
N GLY A 47 -0.10 -8.01 5.53
CA GLY A 47 -0.54 -7.02 4.54
C GLY A 47 -0.04 -7.26 3.12
N PHE A 48 0.70 -8.33 2.86
CA PHE A 48 1.10 -8.70 1.51
C PHE A 48 -0.10 -9.23 0.72
N ALA A 49 -0.49 -8.50 -0.33
CA ALA A 49 -1.59 -8.86 -1.22
C ALA A 49 -1.12 -9.69 -2.43
N GLY A 50 0.17 -10.02 -2.51
CA GLY A 50 0.77 -10.70 -3.65
C GLY A 50 1.32 -9.75 -4.71
N TYR A 51 1.71 -10.32 -5.84
CA TYR A 51 2.14 -9.59 -7.02
C TYR A 51 0.94 -9.21 -7.87
N HIS A 52 0.74 -7.91 -8.08
CA HIS A 52 -0.33 -7.38 -8.92
C HIS A 52 0.27 -6.72 -10.15
N ASN A 53 -0.40 -6.87 -11.28
CA ASN A 53 -0.06 -6.10 -12.48
C ASN A 53 -0.48 -4.65 -12.24
N THR A 54 0.40 -3.70 -12.56
CA THR A 54 0.08 -2.26 -12.46
C THR A 54 -1.19 -1.91 -13.23
N ASP A 55 -1.39 -2.50 -14.41
CA ASP A 55 -2.59 -2.30 -15.24
C ASP A 55 -3.90 -2.83 -14.63
N GLN A 56 -3.81 -3.74 -13.65
CA GLN A 56 -4.97 -4.29 -12.95
C GLN A 56 -5.25 -3.65 -11.60
N LEU A 57 -4.38 -2.72 -11.16
CA LEU A 57 -4.63 -1.96 -9.94
C LEU A 57 -5.65 -0.85 -10.19
N PRO A 58 -6.49 -0.52 -9.20
CA PRO A 58 -7.37 0.64 -9.28
C PRO A 58 -6.56 1.92 -9.55
N ALA A 59 -7.07 2.77 -10.43
CA ALA A 59 -6.41 4.02 -10.80
C ALA A 59 -6.11 4.92 -9.57
N GLU A 60 -6.92 4.83 -8.51
CA GLU A 60 -6.71 5.52 -7.24
C GLU A 60 -5.40 5.09 -6.55
N LEU A 61 -5.13 3.79 -6.52
CA LEU A 61 -3.91 3.21 -5.95
C LEU A 61 -2.68 3.55 -6.81
N LEU A 62 -2.82 3.44 -8.13
CA LEU A 62 -1.78 3.83 -9.09
C LEU A 62 -1.41 5.31 -8.96
N LYS A 63 -2.40 6.21 -8.90
CA LYS A 63 -2.15 7.65 -8.70
C LYS A 63 -1.47 7.93 -7.37
N ALA A 64 -1.89 7.25 -6.31
CA ALA A 64 -1.25 7.38 -5.01
C ALA A 64 0.23 6.98 -5.09
N LEU A 65 0.53 5.79 -5.62
CA LEU A 65 1.90 5.30 -5.81
C LEU A 65 2.73 6.17 -6.76
N ALA A 66 2.13 6.68 -7.84
CA ALA A 66 2.81 7.50 -8.84
C ALA A 66 3.09 8.93 -8.35
N GLY A 67 2.23 9.46 -7.48
CA GLY A 67 2.42 10.76 -6.81
C GLY A 67 3.12 10.66 -5.46
N HIS A 68 3.54 9.46 -5.06
CA HIS A 68 4.26 9.24 -3.81
C HIS A 68 5.74 9.50 -4.00
N ASP A 69 6.25 10.52 -3.34
CA ASP A 69 7.68 10.84 -3.29
C ASP A 69 8.43 9.83 -2.40
N ASP A 70 9.68 9.51 -2.78
CA ASP A 70 10.56 8.54 -2.11
C ASP A 70 10.83 8.81 -0.62
N GLU A 71 10.47 9.99 -0.11
CA GLU A 71 10.76 10.39 1.26
C GLU A 71 9.96 9.61 2.31
N SER A 72 8.85 8.95 1.95
CA SER A 72 8.05 8.19 2.90
C SER A 72 7.86 6.73 2.50
N LEU A 73 8.05 5.82 3.45
CA LEU A 73 7.89 4.37 3.25
C LEU A 73 6.41 3.94 3.14
N TYR A 74 5.48 4.82 3.50
CA TYR A 74 4.04 4.53 3.57
C TYR A 74 3.25 5.54 2.77
N CYS A 75 2.38 5.06 1.88
CA CYS A 75 1.51 5.87 1.03
C CYS A 75 0.05 5.64 1.42
N GLY A 76 -0.66 6.70 1.85
CA GLY A 76 -2.07 6.59 2.22
C GLY A 76 -2.51 7.60 3.29
N PRO A 77 -3.78 7.54 3.74
CA PRO A 77 -4.81 6.55 3.41
C PRO A 77 -5.54 6.82 2.09
N VAL A 78 -5.48 5.87 1.15
CA VAL A 78 -6.16 5.93 -0.15
C VAL A 78 -7.58 5.38 -0.01
N LYS A 79 -8.58 6.23 -0.26
CA LYS A 79 -9.97 5.79 -0.30
C LYS A 79 -10.24 5.06 -1.62
N THR A 80 -10.90 3.91 -1.55
CA THR A 80 -11.42 3.17 -2.71
C THR A 80 -12.86 2.74 -2.42
N THR A 81 -13.49 2.05 -3.37
CA THR A 81 -14.83 1.46 -3.19
C THR A 81 -14.87 0.38 -2.11
N PHE A 82 -13.73 -0.25 -1.77
CA PHE A 82 -13.65 -1.30 -0.75
C PHE A 82 -13.40 -0.76 0.66
N GLY A 83 -12.89 0.47 0.78
CA GLY A 83 -12.55 1.08 2.07
C GLY A 83 -11.34 2.01 1.96
N TYR A 84 -10.50 2.01 2.99
CA TYR A 84 -9.27 2.79 3.06
C TYR A 84 -8.08 1.85 2.97
N HIS A 85 -7.14 2.17 2.08
CA HIS A 85 -5.94 1.39 1.85
C HIS A 85 -4.71 2.20 2.23
N ILE A 86 -3.87 1.61 3.08
CA ILE A 86 -2.53 2.13 3.36
C ILE A 86 -1.54 1.23 2.65
N LEU A 87 -0.72 1.80 1.79
CA LEU A 87 0.29 1.09 1.03
C LEU A 87 1.66 1.23 1.68
N LYS A 88 2.46 0.18 1.59
CA LYS A 88 3.88 0.23 1.95
C LYS A 88 4.72 0.16 0.69
N VAL A 89 5.57 1.17 0.49
CA VAL A 89 6.53 1.25 -0.61
C VAL A 89 7.86 0.68 -0.10
N THR A 90 7.99 -0.66 -0.07
CA THR A 90 9.21 -1.35 0.37
C THR A 90 10.25 -1.50 -0.72
N ASP A 91 9.80 -1.57 -1.96
CA ASP A 91 10.63 -1.74 -3.13
C ASP A 91 9.85 -1.07 -4.25
N LYS A 92 10.32 0.08 -4.72
CA LYS A 92 9.80 0.58 -6.00
C LYS A 92 10.01 -0.57 -6.98
N PRO A 93 8.98 -1.00 -7.74
CA PRO A 93 9.27 -1.87 -8.86
C PRO A 93 10.35 -1.13 -9.61
N GLU A 94 11.51 -1.76 -9.80
CA GLU A 94 12.61 -1.20 -10.55
C GLU A 94 11.97 -0.45 -11.71
N ARG A 95 12.03 0.88 -11.62
CA ARG A 95 11.54 1.70 -12.70
C ARG A 95 12.63 1.52 -13.73
N THR A 96 12.62 0.38 -14.42
CA THR A 96 13.18 0.24 -15.74
C THR A 96 12.37 1.24 -16.54
N LEU A 97 12.80 2.50 -16.48
CA LEU A 97 12.63 3.48 -17.51
C LEU A 97 13.21 2.80 -18.75
N LEU A 98 12.39 2.00 -19.43
CA LEU A 98 12.55 1.80 -20.85
C LEU A 98 12.27 3.18 -21.43
N VAL A 99 13.35 3.95 -21.52
CA VAL A 99 13.52 4.94 -22.58
C VAL A 99 13.48 4.12 -23.86
N ASP A 100 12.28 3.93 -24.40
CA ASP A 100 12.15 3.63 -25.82
C ASP A 100 12.69 4.88 -26.55
N GLU A 101 13.85 4.70 -27.20
CA GLU A 101 14.60 5.70 -27.97
C GLU A 101 13.77 6.39 -29.07
#